data_AF-A0A838G0F7-F1
#
_entry.id   AF-A0A838G0F7-F1
#
_cell.length_a   1.000
_cell.length_b   1.000
_cell.length_c   1.000
_cell.angle_alpha   90.00
_cell.angle_beta   90.00
_cell.angle_gamma   90.00
#
_symmetry.space_group_name_H-M   'P 1'
#
loop_
_entity.id
_entity.type
_entity.pdbx_description
1 polymer ?
#
loop_
_entity_poly.entity_id
_entity_poly.type
_entity_poly.pdbx_seq_one_letter_code
_entity_poly.pdbx_strand_id
1 'polypeptide(L)'
;YDHSGFSEVSVATEDVVAGQARTVVQGLAQRGYWCVQPRSNDLAVQIACQSPERDVQVDLVAAPGGDVLYADIDLGTAADSVRPQDVGDRLGRVLDASFLRLWPQDRTTIRDLVEDAQPHPFMPFGSEGRPADPADQYSTRDQRTDNASWSLWSRHTGEPLALRIRTTGLEDHSWPFGSRHYATSVEAATTELVADGFSCPASCSRAPEIQTVTFDAHDGQIVAIRFTLRSSVDDADRTDPSGQWVRAGLPFLTPAVQAAIGQRVEECRLEQRSWRGVVAGTPVDIIAVPGATVLPDGRPASDLMVMIGIPLLYVE
;
A
#
# COMPACT_ATOMS: atom_id res chain seq x y z
N TYR A 1 -17.01 7.83 10.03
CA TYR A 1 -15.99 8.86 9.85
C TYR A 1 -16.65 10.22 10.03
N ASP A 2 -16.62 10.77 11.25
CA ASP A 2 -17.01 12.17 11.51
C ASP A 2 -15.73 12.95 11.79
N HIS A 3 -15.39 13.92 10.95
CA HIS A 3 -14.08 14.61 10.96
C HIS A 3 -14.17 16.07 11.36
N SER A 4 -15.35 16.55 11.72
CA SER A 4 -15.49 17.93 12.18
C SER A 4 -14.85 18.10 13.56
N GLY A 5 -13.62 18.65 13.60
CA GLY A 5 -12.94 19.02 14.85
C GLY A 5 -11.73 18.19 15.26
N PHE A 6 -11.32 17.18 14.50
CA PHE A 6 -10.09 16.44 14.77
C PHE A 6 -8.89 17.14 14.12
N SER A 7 -7.91 17.55 14.94
CA SER A 7 -6.64 18.16 14.52
C SER A 7 -5.76 17.16 13.77
N GLU A 8 -6.10 16.90 12.51
CA GLU A 8 -5.35 15.96 11.72
C GLU A 8 -4.00 16.52 11.23
N VAL A 9 -2.97 15.68 11.33
CA VAL A 9 -1.63 15.89 10.80
C VAL A 9 -1.32 14.80 9.80
N SER A 10 -1.13 15.18 8.53
CA SER A 10 -0.77 14.26 7.42
C SER A 10 0.68 14.47 6.98
N VAL A 11 1.56 14.65 7.96
CA VAL A 11 3.01 14.77 7.78
C VAL A 11 3.63 13.46 8.25
N ALA A 12 4.19 12.72 7.31
CA ALA A 12 4.75 11.41 7.57
C ALA A 12 6.05 11.47 8.37
N THR A 13 6.22 10.47 9.25
CA THR A 13 7.45 10.24 10.02
C THR A 13 7.79 8.76 10.06
N GLU A 14 9.09 8.43 10.08
CA GLU A 14 9.57 7.07 10.32
C GLU A 14 9.63 6.77 11.84
N ASP A 15 9.54 7.80 12.68
CA ASP A 15 9.46 7.68 14.14
C ASP A 15 8.04 7.34 14.58
N VAL A 16 7.67 6.07 14.42
CA VAL A 16 6.38 5.54 14.84
C VAL A 16 6.17 5.70 16.36
N VAL A 17 4.93 5.94 16.80
CA VAL A 17 4.53 5.98 18.23
C VAL A 17 5.06 4.79 19.04
N ALA A 18 5.16 4.97 20.36
CA ALA A 18 5.70 3.97 21.27
C ALA A 18 4.79 2.72 21.45
N GLY A 19 5.01 1.95 22.51
CA GLY A 19 4.11 0.87 22.90
C GLY A 19 4.10 -0.33 21.95
N GLN A 20 2.91 -0.89 21.75
CA GLN A 20 2.70 -2.10 20.96
C GLN A 20 3.03 -1.89 19.48
N ALA A 21 2.59 -0.76 18.91
CA ALA A 21 2.85 -0.38 17.53
C ALA A 21 4.36 -0.36 17.22
N ARG A 22 5.18 0.22 18.11
CA ARG A 22 6.65 0.18 17.97
C ARG A 22 7.21 -1.24 17.98
N THR A 23 6.67 -2.11 18.83
CA THR A 23 7.11 -3.52 18.92
C THR A 23 6.84 -4.25 17.62
N VAL A 24 5.66 -4.04 17.02
CA VAL A 24 5.29 -4.58 15.70
C VAL A 24 6.22 -4.03 14.62
N VAL A 25 6.38 -2.70 14.54
CA VAL A 25 7.22 -2.04 13.53
C VAL A 25 8.68 -2.47 13.62
N GLN A 26 9.25 -2.58 14.82
CA GLN A 26 10.63 -3.03 15.00
C GLN A 26 10.84 -4.47 14.51
N GLY A 27 9.90 -5.36 14.77
CA GLY A 27 10.01 -6.74 14.29
C GLY A 27 9.87 -6.85 12.77
N LEU A 28 8.96 -6.08 12.16
CA LEU A 28 8.83 -5.97 10.70
C LEU A 28 10.10 -5.35 10.07
N ALA A 29 10.63 -4.28 10.65
CA ALA A 29 11.87 -3.64 10.18
C ALA A 29 13.08 -4.59 10.22
N GLN A 30 13.16 -5.48 11.21
CA GLN A 30 14.19 -6.54 11.27
C GLN A 30 14.08 -7.55 10.11
N ARG A 31 12.92 -7.63 9.46
CA ARG A 31 12.68 -8.42 8.23
C ARG A 31 12.81 -7.58 6.95
N GLY A 32 13.28 -6.34 7.06
CA GLY A 32 13.49 -5.44 5.93
C GLY A 32 12.26 -4.68 5.46
N TYR A 33 11.17 -4.69 6.23
CA TYR A 33 10.02 -3.83 5.93
C TYR A 33 10.39 -2.37 6.13
N TRP A 34 9.92 -1.52 5.23
CA TRP A 34 9.92 -0.08 5.43
C TRP A 34 8.59 0.33 6.05
N CYS A 35 8.64 0.96 7.22
CA CYS A 35 7.47 1.37 7.98
C CYS A 35 7.47 2.89 8.17
N VAL A 36 6.29 3.49 8.06
CA VAL A 36 6.08 4.92 8.21
C VAL A 36 4.74 5.19 8.90
N GLN A 37 4.66 6.24 9.69
CA GLN A 37 3.43 6.80 10.22
C GLN A 37 2.98 7.95 9.30
N PRO A 38 2.12 7.71 8.28
CA PRO A 38 1.74 8.73 7.32
C PRO A 38 0.89 9.87 7.91
N ARG A 39 0.10 9.56 8.94
CA ARG A 39 -0.88 10.52 9.49
C ARG A 39 -1.36 10.14 10.89
N SER A 40 -1.85 11.15 11.58
CA SER A 40 -2.33 11.06 12.96
C SER A 40 -3.36 12.13 13.26
N ASN A 41 -4.20 11.87 14.25
CA ASN A 41 -5.01 12.88 14.93
C ASN A 41 -4.93 12.61 16.45
N ASP A 42 -5.76 13.31 17.23
CA ASP A 42 -5.75 13.20 18.70
C ASP A 42 -6.22 11.83 19.23
N LEU A 43 -6.83 10.99 18.39
CA LEU A 43 -7.42 9.70 18.77
C LEU A 43 -6.69 8.49 18.20
N ALA A 44 -5.98 8.65 17.08
CA ALA A 44 -5.39 7.53 16.37
C ALA A 44 -4.19 7.96 15.50
N VAL A 45 -3.32 6.99 15.25
CA VAL A 45 -2.23 7.08 14.27
C VAL A 45 -2.36 5.94 13.27
N GLN A 46 -2.24 6.24 11.98
CA GLN A 46 -2.08 5.21 10.96
C GLN A 46 -0.58 4.97 10.76
N ILE A 47 -0.21 3.69 10.65
CA ILE A 47 1.13 3.24 10.33
C ILE A 47 1.01 2.23 9.18
N ALA A 48 1.92 2.34 8.22
CA ALA A 48 1.97 1.47 7.05
C ALA A 48 3.37 0.90 6.91
N CYS A 49 3.44 -0.40 6.69
CA CYS A 49 4.67 -1.16 6.53
C CYS A 49 4.64 -1.94 5.22
N GLN A 50 5.63 -1.73 4.37
CA GLN A 50 5.73 -2.37 3.06
C GLN A 50 6.94 -3.30 3.03
N SER A 51 6.75 -4.53 2.57
CA SER A 51 7.84 -5.50 2.43
C SER A 51 8.80 -5.13 1.29
N PRO A 52 10.03 -5.68 1.33
CA PRO A 52 10.96 -5.62 0.21
C PRO A 52 10.56 -6.59 -0.91
N GLU A 53 9.97 -7.74 -0.55
CA GLU A 53 9.24 -8.60 -1.49
C GLU A 53 8.01 -7.82 -1.95
N ARG A 54 7.73 -7.73 -3.25
CA ARG A 54 6.56 -6.98 -3.71
C ARG A 54 5.29 -7.66 -3.16
N ASP A 55 4.26 -6.85 -2.95
CA ASP A 55 2.87 -7.26 -2.69
C ASP A 55 2.46 -7.56 -1.23
N VAL A 56 3.38 -7.61 -0.26
CA VAL A 56 2.97 -7.72 1.16
C VAL A 56 2.94 -6.36 1.85
N GLN A 57 1.79 -6.01 2.40
CA GLN A 57 1.55 -4.77 3.12
C GLN A 57 0.99 -5.08 4.51
N VAL A 58 1.44 -4.32 5.50
CA VAL A 58 0.88 -4.34 6.86
C VAL A 58 0.48 -2.92 7.19
N ASP A 59 -0.81 -2.67 7.23
CA ASP A 59 -1.38 -1.41 7.65
C ASP A 59 -1.96 -1.58 9.05
N LEU A 60 -1.70 -0.63 9.93
CA LEU A 60 -2.16 -0.69 11.30
C LEU A 60 -2.61 0.67 11.79
N VAL A 61 -3.57 0.64 12.70
CA VAL A 61 -4.03 1.80 13.44
C VAL A 61 -3.78 1.56 14.92
N ALA A 62 -3.16 2.54 15.55
CA ALA A 62 -2.86 2.51 16.97
C ALA A 62 -3.42 3.76 17.66
N ALA A 63 -3.68 3.64 18.96
CA ALA A 63 -3.93 4.81 19.81
C ALA A 63 -2.65 5.68 19.89
N PRO A 64 -2.74 6.97 20.27
CA PRO A 64 -1.57 7.83 20.45
C PRO A 64 -0.57 7.29 21.48
N GLY A 65 -1.05 6.51 22.46
CA GLY A 65 -0.22 5.79 23.43
C GLY A 65 0.53 4.58 22.85
N GLY A 66 0.17 4.14 21.64
CA GLY A 66 0.83 3.06 20.92
C GLY A 66 0.16 1.69 21.01
N ASP A 67 -1.01 1.58 21.65
CA ASP A 67 -1.79 0.35 21.67
C ASP A 67 -2.38 0.07 20.30
N VAL A 68 -2.23 -1.16 19.80
CA VAL A 68 -2.79 -1.57 18.50
C VAL A 68 -4.32 -1.64 18.63
N LEU A 69 -5.03 -0.97 17.73
CA LEU A 69 -6.50 -0.99 17.65
C LEU A 69 -6.97 -1.89 16.52
N TYR A 70 -6.30 -1.78 15.38
CA TYR A 70 -6.62 -2.51 14.17
C TYR A 70 -5.35 -2.79 13.36
N ALA A 71 -5.33 -3.90 12.63
CA ALA A 71 -4.38 -4.09 11.55
C ALA A 71 -4.99 -4.89 10.39
N ASP A 72 -4.48 -4.65 9.19
CA ASP A 72 -4.70 -5.44 7.99
C ASP A 72 -3.34 -5.89 7.45
N ILE A 73 -3.21 -7.17 7.19
CA ILE A 73 -2.07 -7.75 6.48
C ILE A 73 -2.59 -8.18 5.12
N ASP A 74 -2.21 -7.45 4.07
CA ASP A 74 -2.45 -7.86 2.69
C ASP A 74 -1.21 -8.62 2.19
N LEU A 75 -1.40 -9.84 1.71
CA LEU A 75 -0.32 -10.67 1.14
C LEU A 75 -0.15 -10.45 -0.37
N GLY A 76 -1.05 -9.65 -0.95
CA GLY A 76 -1.16 -9.40 -2.36
C GLY A 76 -1.74 -10.59 -3.12
N THR A 77 -2.02 -10.37 -4.41
CA THR A 77 -2.26 -11.47 -5.33
C THR A 77 -0.97 -12.24 -5.55
N ALA A 78 -0.88 -13.46 -5.02
CA ALA A 78 0.11 -14.38 -5.52
C ALA A 78 -0.16 -14.61 -7.01
N ALA A 79 0.88 -14.53 -7.85
CA ALA A 79 0.75 -14.91 -9.25
C ALA A 79 0.20 -16.35 -9.32
N ASP A 80 -0.55 -16.69 -10.38
CA ASP A 80 -1.19 -18.01 -10.57
C ASP A 80 -0.23 -19.22 -10.43
N SER A 81 1.09 -18.98 -10.34
CA SER A 81 2.17 -19.95 -10.16
C SER A 81 2.65 -20.16 -8.72
N VAL A 82 2.13 -19.45 -7.72
CA VAL A 82 2.54 -19.61 -6.31
C VAL A 82 1.74 -20.72 -5.64
N ARG A 83 2.41 -21.63 -4.93
CA ARG A 83 1.71 -22.70 -4.21
C ARG A 83 1.06 -22.12 -2.94
N PRO A 84 -0.17 -22.54 -2.57
CA PRO A 84 -0.84 -22.05 -1.36
C PRO A 84 -0.01 -22.17 -0.07
N GLN A 85 0.83 -23.21 0.04
CA GLN A 85 1.74 -23.40 1.17
C GLN A 85 2.78 -22.28 1.28
N ASP A 86 3.30 -21.78 0.14
CA ASP A 86 4.29 -20.69 0.12
C ASP A 86 3.66 -19.37 0.63
N VAL A 87 2.35 -19.20 0.42
CA VAL A 87 1.56 -18.05 0.91
C VAL A 87 1.25 -18.16 2.40
N GLY A 88 0.87 -19.36 2.88
CA GLY A 88 0.70 -19.63 4.31
C GLY A 88 1.99 -19.40 5.11
N ASP A 89 3.12 -19.89 4.61
CA ASP A 89 4.43 -19.66 5.21
C ASP A 89 4.82 -18.18 5.21
N ARG A 90 4.45 -17.45 4.15
CA ARG A 90 4.67 -16.00 4.07
C ARG A 90 3.87 -15.28 5.15
N LEU A 91 2.56 -15.55 5.28
CA LEU A 91 1.73 -15.00 6.35
C LEU A 91 2.30 -15.29 7.74
N GLY A 92 2.72 -16.54 7.98
CA GLY A 92 3.35 -16.95 9.23
C GLY A 92 4.61 -16.13 9.55
N ARG A 93 5.48 -15.88 8.57
CA ARG A 93 6.68 -15.03 8.75
C ARG A 93 6.33 -13.59 9.10
N VAL A 94 5.30 -13.02 8.48
CA VAL A 94 4.84 -11.65 8.80
C VAL A 94 4.30 -11.61 10.22
N LEU A 95 3.43 -12.54 10.58
CA LEU A 95 2.83 -12.64 11.90
C LEU A 95 3.87 -12.81 13.00
N ASP A 96 4.86 -13.68 12.79
CA ASP A 96 5.97 -13.90 13.72
C ASP A 96 6.81 -12.65 13.95
N ALA A 97 6.98 -11.83 12.90
CA ALA A 97 7.70 -10.58 12.96
C ALA A 97 6.85 -9.42 13.53
N SER A 98 5.52 -9.57 13.63
CA SER A 98 4.58 -8.50 14.00
C SER A 98 3.75 -8.87 15.24
N PHE A 99 2.54 -9.36 15.05
CA PHE A 99 1.54 -9.51 16.11
C PHE A 99 1.81 -10.73 17.01
N LEU A 100 2.38 -11.82 16.50
CA LEU A 100 2.78 -12.98 17.32
C LEU A 100 4.09 -12.74 18.08
N ARG A 101 4.76 -11.61 17.84
CA ARG A 101 5.80 -11.09 18.72
C ARG A 101 5.19 -10.37 19.92
N LEU A 102 4.08 -9.68 19.71
CA LEU A 102 3.32 -8.97 20.75
C LEU A 102 2.51 -9.95 21.63
N TRP A 103 1.85 -10.92 21.00
CA TRP A 103 1.00 -11.92 21.65
C TRP A 103 1.46 -13.35 21.30
N PRO A 104 2.60 -13.81 21.85
CA PRO A 104 3.14 -15.13 21.54
C PRO A 104 2.21 -16.28 21.94
N GLN A 105 1.30 -16.07 22.89
CA GLN A 105 0.30 -17.05 23.31
C GLN A 105 -0.74 -17.37 22.22
N ASP A 106 -0.96 -16.46 21.26
CA ASP A 106 -1.96 -16.64 20.20
C ASP A 106 -1.44 -17.53 19.05
N ARG A 107 -0.14 -17.89 19.05
CA ARG A 107 0.54 -18.62 17.96
C ARG A 107 -0.19 -19.89 17.53
N THR A 108 -0.59 -20.74 18.48
CA THR A 108 -1.28 -21.99 18.17
C THR A 108 -2.61 -21.72 17.52
N THR A 109 -3.41 -20.83 18.11
CA THR A 109 -4.73 -20.45 17.60
C THR A 109 -4.67 -19.87 16.19
N ILE A 110 -3.67 -19.04 15.87
CA ILE A 110 -3.54 -18.46 14.53
C ILE A 110 -2.98 -19.44 13.52
N ARG A 111 -2.07 -20.33 13.92
CA ARG A 111 -1.64 -21.43 13.05
C ARG A 111 -2.82 -22.32 12.68
N ASP A 112 -3.64 -22.71 13.66
CA ASP A 112 -4.81 -23.56 13.43
C ASP A 112 -5.83 -22.85 12.50
N LEU A 113 -6.04 -21.53 12.65
CA LEU A 113 -6.85 -20.72 11.72
C LEU A 113 -6.35 -20.78 10.26
N VAL A 114 -5.03 -20.71 10.06
CA VAL A 114 -4.40 -20.78 8.72
C VAL A 114 -4.40 -22.22 8.18
N GLU A 115 -4.22 -23.23 9.03
CA GLU A 115 -4.29 -24.64 8.63
C GLU A 115 -5.71 -25.02 8.21
N ASP A 116 -6.73 -24.57 8.95
CA ASP A 116 -8.13 -24.75 8.60
C ASP A 116 -8.47 -24.08 7.26
N ALA A 117 -7.78 -22.97 6.89
CA ALA A 117 -7.80 -22.32 5.56
C ALA A 117 -7.56 -23.31 4.43
N GLN A 118 -6.63 -24.23 4.61
CA GLN A 118 -6.19 -25.10 3.53
C GLN A 118 -7.30 -26.08 3.08
N PRO A 119 -7.40 -26.33 1.76
CA PRO A 119 -8.34 -27.30 1.24
C PRO A 119 -7.95 -28.69 1.76
N HIS A 120 -8.92 -29.42 2.32
CA HIS A 120 -8.65 -30.73 2.88
C HIS A 120 -8.33 -31.72 1.75
N PRO A 121 -7.17 -32.42 1.78
CA PRO A 121 -6.68 -33.23 0.66
C PRO A 121 -7.46 -34.55 0.41
N PHE A 122 -8.68 -34.70 0.94
CA PHE A 122 -9.40 -35.97 1.02
C PHE A 122 -10.73 -36.01 0.25
N MET A 123 -10.71 -35.74 -1.05
CA MET A 123 -11.76 -36.19 -1.99
C MET A 123 -11.13 -36.59 -3.34
N PRO A 124 -11.05 -37.90 -3.68
CA PRO A 124 -10.33 -38.37 -4.87
C PRO A 124 -11.16 -38.39 -6.17
N PHE A 125 -12.30 -37.69 -6.25
CA PHE A 125 -13.11 -37.68 -7.48
C PHE A 125 -13.78 -36.33 -7.71
N GLY A 126 -13.24 -35.59 -8.67
CA GLY A 126 -13.81 -34.35 -9.18
C GLY A 126 -12.76 -33.26 -9.18
N SER A 127 -12.44 -32.74 -10.36
CA SER A 127 -11.91 -31.39 -10.47
C SER A 127 -12.86 -30.49 -9.68
N GLU A 128 -12.45 -29.95 -8.53
CA GLU A 128 -13.11 -28.78 -7.96
C GLU A 128 -12.93 -27.67 -9.00
N GLY A 129 -13.87 -27.64 -9.96
CA GLY A 129 -13.95 -26.59 -10.93
C GLY A 129 -14.08 -25.28 -10.17
N ARG A 130 -13.42 -24.24 -10.69
CA ARG A 130 -13.60 -22.87 -10.22
C ARG A 130 -15.09 -22.63 -9.89
N PRO A 131 -15.43 -22.09 -8.70
CA PRO A 131 -16.80 -21.85 -8.30
C PRO A 131 -17.57 -21.17 -9.43
N ALA A 132 -18.75 -21.70 -9.75
CA ALA A 132 -19.57 -21.17 -10.82
C ALA A 132 -20.09 -19.75 -10.48
N ASP A 133 -20.26 -19.47 -9.18
CA ASP A 133 -20.61 -18.16 -8.67
C ASP A 133 -19.33 -17.36 -8.32
N PRO A 134 -19.14 -16.15 -8.87
CA PRO A 134 -18.08 -15.25 -8.43
C PRO A 134 -18.04 -14.93 -6.93
N ALA A 135 -19.19 -14.96 -6.25
CA ALA A 135 -19.29 -14.73 -4.81
C ALA A 135 -18.63 -15.85 -3.99
N ASP A 136 -18.63 -17.08 -4.50
CA ASP A 136 -18.05 -18.25 -3.84
C ASP A 136 -16.53 -18.35 -4.08
N GLN A 137 -15.91 -17.38 -4.75
CA GLN A 137 -14.47 -17.39 -5.01
C GLN A 137 -13.63 -17.14 -3.75
N TYR A 138 -14.24 -16.63 -2.68
CA TYR A 138 -13.58 -16.24 -1.45
C TYR A 138 -14.28 -16.79 -0.21
N SER A 139 -13.51 -16.99 0.85
CA SER A 139 -13.98 -17.44 2.16
C SER A 139 -13.36 -16.59 3.25
N THR A 140 -14.12 -16.38 4.34
CA THR A 140 -13.65 -15.70 5.54
C THR A 140 -13.74 -16.64 6.71
N ARG A 141 -12.67 -16.71 7.53
CA ARG A 141 -12.65 -17.45 8.78
C ARG A 141 -12.25 -16.55 9.93
N ASP A 142 -13.02 -16.62 10.99
CA ASP A 142 -12.83 -15.78 12.16
C ASP A 142 -12.40 -16.61 13.37
N GLN A 143 -11.50 -16.06 14.16
CA GLN A 143 -11.05 -16.63 15.41
C GLN A 143 -10.89 -15.53 16.46
N ARG A 144 -11.21 -15.83 17.72
CA ARG A 144 -11.05 -14.90 18.83
C ARG A 144 -10.06 -15.43 19.85
N THR A 145 -9.27 -14.52 20.38
CA THR A 145 -8.30 -14.72 21.46
C THR A 145 -8.62 -13.71 22.57
N ASP A 146 -7.89 -13.77 23.68
CA ASP A 146 -8.01 -12.77 24.75
C ASP A 146 -7.53 -11.38 24.29
N ASN A 147 -6.64 -11.31 23.29
CA ASN A 147 -6.05 -10.06 22.82
C ASN A 147 -6.79 -9.44 21.64
N ALA A 148 -7.24 -10.28 20.70
CA ALA A 148 -7.79 -9.81 19.43
C ALA A 148 -8.79 -10.78 18.80
N SER A 149 -9.60 -10.22 17.91
CA SER A 149 -10.35 -10.93 16.89
C SER A 149 -9.53 -10.95 15.60
N TRP A 150 -9.44 -12.11 14.98
CA TRP A 150 -8.65 -12.38 13.78
C TRP A 150 -9.60 -12.84 12.69
N SER A 151 -9.53 -12.22 11.51
CA SER A 151 -10.38 -12.54 10.37
C SER A 151 -9.51 -12.78 9.15
N LEU A 152 -9.40 -14.05 8.76
CA LEU A 152 -8.60 -14.50 7.65
C LEU A 152 -9.47 -14.56 6.39
N TRP A 153 -9.08 -13.80 5.38
CA TRP A 153 -9.68 -13.85 4.05
C TRP A 153 -8.83 -14.72 3.14
N SER A 154 -9.45 -15.70 2.49
CA SER A 154 -8.77 -16.64 1.60
C SER A 154 -9.56 -16.87 0.32
N ARG A 155 -8.89 -17.33 -0.73
CA ARG A 155 -9.58 -17.91 -1.89
C ARG A 155 -10.34 -19.17 -1.47
N HIS A 156 -11.30 -19.60 -2.27
CA HIS A 156 -11.95 -20.91 -2.13
C HIS A 156 -10.96 -22.09 -2.13
N THR A 157 -9.79 -21.91 -2.75
CA THR A 157 -8.66 -22.86 -2.73
C THR A 157 -7.89 -22.85 -1.42
N GLY A 158 -8.32 -22.08 -0.41
CA GLY A 158 -7.67 -21.98 0.90
C GLY A 158 -6.39 -21.13 0.95
N GLU A 159 -6.03 -20.48 -0.16
CA GLU A 159 -4.90 -19.57 -0.23
C GLU A 159 -5.20 -18.28 0.56
N PRO A 160 -4.42 -17.95 1.61
CA PRO A 160 -4.56 -16.69 2.34
C PRO A 160 -4.36 -15.48 1.44
N LEU A 161 -5.25 -14.49 1.53
CA LEU A 161 -5.15 -13.22 0.81
C LEU A 161 -4.86 -12.08 1.77
N ALA A 162 -5.65 -12.00 2.84
CA ALA A 162 -5.50 -10.96 3.84
C ALA A 162 -5.85 -11.47 5.24
N LEU A 163 -5.29 -10.84 6.27
CA LEU A 163 -5.63 -11.09 7.66
C LEU A 163 -5.92 -9.77 8.38
N ARG A 164 -7.15 -9.62 8.86
CA ARG A 164 -7.59 -8.49 9.68
C ARG A 164 -7.50 -8.83 11.16
N ILE A 165 -7.04 -7.87 11.95
CA ILE A 165 -6.85 -7.99 13.40
C ILE A 165 -7.59 -6.82 14.05
N ARG A 166 -8.53 -7.11 14.94
CA ARG A 166 -9.28 -6.10 15.71
C ARG A 166 -9.08 -6.33 17.20
N THR A 167 -8.63 -5.33 17.94
CA THR A 167 -8.50 -5.43 19.40
C THR A 167 -9.74 -4.92 20.10
N THR A 168 -9.87 -5.18 21.39
CA THR A 168 -11.00 -4.68 22.20
C THR A 168 -10.95 -3.16 22.40
N GLY A 169 -9.81 -2.52 22.17
CA GLY A 169 -9.67 -1.07 22.25
C GLY A 169 -10.22 -0.32 21.04
N LEU A 170 -10.64 -1.03 19.99
CA LEU A 170 -11.30 -0.43 18.82
C LEU A 170 -12.74 -0.04 19.19
N GLU A 171 -12.88 1.14 19.82
CA GLU A 171 -14.18 1.71 20.21
C GLU A 171 -14.66 2.77 19.20
N ASP A 172 -13.73 3.46 18.54
CA ASP A 172 -13.99 4.55 17.59
C ASP A 172 -13.22 4.33 16.27
N HIS A 173 -13.90 4.61 15.16
CA HIS A 173 -13.36 4.54 13.81
C HIS A 173 -13.00 5.94 13.28
N SER A 174 -12.81 6.95 14.15
CA SER A 174 -12.39 8.31 13.78
C SER A 174 -10.90 8.40 13.44
N TRP A 175 -10.48 7.59 12.48
CA TRP A 175 -9.07 7.49 12.06
C TRP A 175 -8.61 8.75 11.30
N PRO A 176 -7.31 8.96 11.12
CA PRO A 176 -6.82 10.04 10.24
C PRO A 176 -7.06 9.69 8.76
N PHE A 177 -7.63 10.62 7.97
CA PHE A 177 -7.93 10.44 6.53
C PHE A 177 -7.37 11.51 5.59
N GLY A 178 -6.93 12.62 6.16
CA GLY A 178 -6.29 13.72 5.49
C GLY A 178 -4.97 13.38 4.81
N SER A 179 -4.66 14.26 3.88
CA SER A 179 -3.48 14.27 3.02
C SER A 179 -3.16 15.69 2.55
N ARG A 180 -3.83 16.70 3.14
CA ARG A 180 -3.79 18.11 2.70
C ARG A 180 -2.39 18.72 2.77
N HIS A 181 -1.49 18.11 3.53
CA HIS A 181 -0.07 18.45 3.53
C HIS A 181 0.55 18.29 2.14
N TYR A 182 0.26 17.20 1.43
CA TYR A 182 1.00 16.81 0.23
C TYR A 182 0.16 16.69 -1.05
N ALA A 183 -1.16 16.50 -0.95
CA ALA A 183 -2.02 16.29 -2.12
C ALA A 183 -3.16 17.31 -2.23
N THR A 184 -3.53 17.63 -3.47
CA THR A 184 -4.69 18.47 -3.81
C THR A 184 -5.98 17.64 -3.83
N SER A 185 -7.11 18.25 -4.23
CA SER A 185 -8.31 17.49 -4.58
C SER A 185 -8.16 16.79 -5.93
N VAL A 186 -8.96 15.75 -6.16
CA VAL A 186 -9.06 15.04 -7.45
C VAL A 186 -9.50 16.00 -8.55
N GLU A 187 -10.45 16.88 -8.27
CA GLU A 187 -10.98 17.86 -9.22
C GLU A 187 -9.88 18.84 -9.70
N ALA A 188 -9.12 19.42 -8.77
CA ALA A 188 -8.03 20.32 -9.09
C ALA A 188 -6.93 19.62 -9.90
N ALA A 189 -6.51 18.43 -9.45
CA ALA A 189 -5.51 17.63 -10.15
C ALA A 189 -5.95 17.28 -11.58
N THR A 190 -7.20 16.85 -11.75
CA THR A 190 -7.75 16.44 -13.05
C THR A 190 -7.84 17.62 -14.00
N THR A 191 -8.24 18.80 -13.51
CA THR A 191 -8.34 20.02 -14.33
C THR A 191 -6.99 20.40 -14.92
N GLU A 192 -5.95 20.40 -14.11
CA GLU A 192 -4.58 20.70 -14.55
C GLU A 192 -4.02 19.59 -15.46
N LEU A 193 -4.25 18.31 -15.14
CA LEU A 193 -3.83 17.21 -16.01
C LEU A 193 -4.47 17.29 -17.40
N VAL A 194 -5.75 17.66 -17.50
CA VAL A 194 -6.42 17.87 -18.79
C VAL A 194 -5.80 19.04 -19.54
N ALA A 195 -5.43 20.13 -18.85
CA ALA A 195 -4.70 21.24 -19.46
C ALA A 195 -3.31 20.80 -19.99
N ASP A 196 -2.67 19.85 -19.32
CA ASP A 196 -1.41 19.20 -19.72
C ASP A 196 -1.58 18.10 -20.80
N GLY A 197 -2.79 17.93 -21.35
CA GLY A 197 -3.09 17.02 -22.45
C GLY A 197 -3.42 15.58 -22.04
N PHE A 198 -3.71 15.32 -20.75
CA PHE A 198 -4.23 14.03 -20.31
C PHE A 198 -5.72 13.88 -20.61
N SER A 199 -6.15 12.64 -20.83
CA SER A 199 -7.56 12.22 -20.85
C SER A 199 -7.87 11.47 -19.55
N CYS A 200 -8.91 11.90 -18.82
CA CYS A 200 -9.19 11.44 -17.45
C CYS A 200 -10.62 10.89 -17.26
N PRO A 201 -11.01 9.75 -17.87
CA PRO A 201 -12.33 9.15 -17.64
C PRO A 201 -12.46 8.42 -16.29
N ALA A 202 -11.41 7.72 -15.85
CA ALA A 202 -11.37 6.95 -14.60
C ALA A 202 -9.95 6.92 -14.01
N SER A 203 -8.96 6.76 -14.87
CA SER A 203 -7.57 7.15 -14.65
C SER A 203 -7.19 8.23 -15.66
N CYS A 204 -6.19 9.05 -15.34
CA CYS A 204 -5.66 10.03 -16.26
C CYS A 204 -4.56 9.38 -17.11
N SER A 205 -4.65 9.49 -18.44
CA SER A 205 -3.64 8.96 -19.34
C SER A 205 -3.27 9.93 -20.45
N ARG A 206 -2.00 9.91 -20.86
CA ARG A 206 -1.49 10.70 -21.98
C ARG A 206 -0.75 9.82 -22.98
N ALA A 207 -1.17 9.90 -24.24
CA ALA A 207 -0.53 9.26 -25.38
C ALA A 207 0.37 10.29 -26.11
N PRO A 208 1.47 9.84 -26.76
CA PRO A 208 1.90 8.46 -26.99
C PRO A 208 2.79 7.88 -25.88
N GLU A 209 3.13 8.63 -24.84
CA GLU A 209 4.11 8.23 -23.81
C GLU A 209 3.61 7.12 -22.85
N ILE A 210 2.31 6.79 -22.92
CA ILE A 210 1.65 5.81 -22.03
C ILE A 210 1.87 6.16 -20.55
N GLN A 211 1.82 7.46 -20.25
CA GLN A 211 1.80 7.93 -18.86
C GLN A 211 0.39 7.71 -18.33
N THR A 212 0.30 7.07 -17.16
CA THR A 212 -0.96 6.84 -16.44
C THR A 212 -0.82 7.40 -15.04
N VAL A 213 -1.83 8.11 -14.56
CA VAL A 213 -1.96 8.58 -13.19
C VAL A 213 -3.28 8.04 -12.63
N THR A 214 -3.22 7.43 -11.45
CA THR A 214 -4.34 6.92 -10.69
C THR A 214 -4.34 7.56 -9.31
N PHE A 215 -5.52 7.87 -8.79
CA PHE A 215 -5.73 8.44 -7.47
C PHE A 215 -6.51 7.49 -6.59
N ASP A 216 -6.04 7.26 -5.38
CA ASP A 216 -6.89 6.82 -4.28
C ASP A 216 -7.42 8.09 -3.60
N ALA A 217 -8.72 8.17 -3.36
CA ALA A 217 -9.36 9.37 -2.82
C ALA A 217 -10.45 9.05 -1.81
N HIS A 218 -10.68 10.00 -0.90
CA HIS A 218 -11.79 9.99 0.04
C HIS A 218 -12.46 11.36 0.01
N ASP A 219 -13.78 11.39 -0.20
CA ASP A 219 -14.58 12.62 -0.34
C ASP A 219 -13.96 13.64 -1.33
N GLY A 220 -13.38 13.14 -2.43
CA GLY A 220 -12.74 13.95 -3.47
C GLY A 220 -11.33 14.49 -3.12
N GLN A 221 -10.84 14.26 -1.90
CA GLN A 221 -9.46 14.54 -1.51
C GLN A 221 -8.57 13.34 -1.88
N ILE A 222 -7.46 13.59 -2.58
CA ILE A 222 -6.49 12.55 -2.94
C ILE A 222 -5.75 12.10 -1.68
N VAL A 223 -5.67 10.79 -1.41
CA VAL A 223 -4.96 10.20 -0.26
C VAL A 223 -3.76 9.35 -0.67
N ALA A 224 -3.71 8.89 -1.91
CA ALA A 224 -2.51 8.34 -2.51
C ALA A 224 -2.54 8.57 -4.02
N ILE A 225 -1.36 8.68 -4.61
CA ILE A 225 -1.18 8.83 -6.06
C ILE A 225 -0.30 7.70 -6.54
N ARG A 226 -0.66 7.11 -7.68
CA ARG A 226 0.21 6.20 -8.43
C ARG A 226 0.37 6.71 -9.84
N PHE A 227 1.60 6.78 -10.35
CA PHE A 227 1.84 7.06 -11.76
C PHE A 227 3.06 6.32 -12.30
N THR A 228 3.10 6.17 -13.62
CA THR A 228 4.24 5.56 -14.31
C THR A 228 4.90 6.60 -15.20
N LEU A 229 6.22 6.70 -15.08
CA LEU A 229 7.08 7.45 -15.99
C LEU A 229 7.80 6.46 -16.91
N ARG A 230 7.74 6.73 -18.21
CA ARG A 230 8.50 5.98 -19.21
C ARG A 230 9.59 6.87 -19.77
N SER A 231 10.82 6.38 -19.76
CA SER A 231 12.01 7.12 -20.21
C SER A 231 12.84 6.26 -21.17
N SER A 232 13.53 6.87 -22.12
CA SER A 232 14.48 6.13 -22.97
C SER A 232 15.68 5.68 -22.15
N VAL A 233 16.21 4.48 -22.43
CA VAL A 233 17.42 3.97 -21.78
C VAL A 233 18.69 4.72 -22.25
N ASP A 234 18.66 5.27 -23.47
CA ASP A 234 19.83 5.87 -24.12
C ASP A 234 19.88 7.41 -24.03
N ASP A 235 18.74 8.06 -23.79
CA ASP A 235 18.68 9.51 -23.56
C ASP A 235 18.75 9.82 -22.05
N ALA A 236 19.97 10.02 -21.56
CA ALA A 236 20.21 10.78 -20.34
C ALA A 236 19.87 12.29 -20.51
N ASP A 237 19.46 12.68 -21.71
CA ASP A 237 19.32 14.08 -22.10
C ASP A 237 18.04 14.72 -21.53
N ARG A 238 18.13 16.02 -21.23
CA ARG A 238 17.08 16.81 -20.57
C ARG A 238 15.78 16.95 -21.38
N THR A 239 15.70 16.37 -22.57
CA THR A 239 14.59 16.55 -23.51
C THR A 239 13.51 15.48 -23.43
N ASP A 240 13.66 14.42 -22.62
CA ASP A 240 12.60 13.41 -22.41
C ASP A 240 11.30 14.05 -21.86
N PRO A 241 10.15 13.92 -22.55
CA PRO A 241 8.86 14.46 -22.11
C PRO A 241 8.46 14.06 -20.68
N SER A 242 8.81 12.85 -20.24
CA SER A 242 8.55 12.41 -18.86
C SER A 242 9.34 13.22 -17.83
N GLY A 243 10.62 13.48 -18.08
CA GLY A 243 11.43 14.35 -17.22
C GLY A 243 10.98 15.81 -17.27
N GLN A 244 10.53 16.31 -18.43
CA GLN A 244 9.99 17.67 -18.54
C GLN A 244 8.73 17.85 -17.69
N TRP A 245 7.81 16.87 -17.72
CA TRP A 245 6.60 16.90 -16.92
C TRP A 245 6.88 16.92 -15.42
N VAL A 246 7.79 16.06 -14.94
CA VAL A 246 8.22 16.07 -13.52
C VAL A 246 8.81 17.42 -13.11
N ARG A 247 9.65 18.04 -13.96
CA ARG A 247 10.27 19.34 -13.68
C ARG A 247 9.32 20.52 -13.79
N ALA A 248 8.26 20.42 -14.59
CA ALA A 248 7.19 21.41 -14.65
C ALA A 248 6.36 21.44 -13.36
N GLY A 249 6.39 20.34 -12.60
CA GLY A 249 5.69 20.18 -11.33
C GLY A 249 4.47 19.28 -11.49
N LEU A 250 4.31 18.35 -10.56
CA LEU A 250 3.19 17.41 -10.57
C LEU A 250 1.94 18.09 -10.01
N PRO A 251 0.84 18.22 -10.78
CA PRO A 251 -0.29 19.09 -10.43
C PRO A 251 -1.17 18.56 -9.28
N PHE A 252 -1.05 17.27 -8.96
CA PHE A 252 -1.74 16.63 -7.84
C PHE A 252 -1.03 16.82 -6.49
N LEU A 253 0.14 17.47 -6.48
CA LEU A 253 0.90 17.77 -5.28
C LEU A 253 0.67 19.21 -4.82
N THR A 254 0.72 19.42 -3.51
CA THR A 254 0.72 20.78 -2.96
C THR A 254 2.07 21.47 -3.25
N PRO A 255 2.10 22.82 -3.31
CA PRO A 255 3.35 23.56 -3.49
C PRO A 255 4.41 23.26 -2.42
N ALA A 256 4.00 22.84 -1.22
CA ALA A 256 4.90 22.56 -0.10
C ALA A 256 5.83 21.38 -0.36
N VAL A 257 5.39 20.37 -1.12
CA VAL A 257 6.15 19.13 -1.33
C VAL A 257 6.57 18.92 -2.79
N GLN A 258 5.90 19.62 -3.73
CA GLN A 258 6.05 19.41 -5.18
C GLN A 258 7.50 19.43 -5.65
N ALA A 259 8.28 20.43 -5.25
CA ALA A 259 9.68 20.57 -5.67
C ALA A 259 10.55 19.41 -5.14
N ALA A 260 10.42 19.06 -3.87
CA ALA A 260 11.24 18.03 -3.23
C ALA A 260 10.92 16.63 -3.79
N ILE A 261 9.64 16.32 -3.98
CA ILE A 261 9.22 15.05 -4.58
C ILE A 261 9.62 14.99 -6.05
N GLY A 262 9.40 16.06 -6.83
CA GLY A 262 9.80 16.13 -8.23
C GLY A 262 11.30 15.91 -8.41
N GLN A 263 12.13 16.52 -7.56
CA GLN A 263 13.57 16.29 -7.56
C GLN A 263 13.92 14.82 -7.30
N ARG A 264 13.33 14.19 -6.28
CA ARG A 264 13.60 12.78 -5.94
C ARG A 264 13.21 11.83 -7.08
N VAL A 265 12.07 12.08 -7.70
CA VAL A 265 11.59 11.29 -8.85
C VAL A 265 12.55 11.44 -10.04
N GLU A 266 13.02 12.66 -10.32
CA GLU A 266 13.97 12.91 -11.40
C GLU A 266 15.34 12.27 -11.13
N GLU A 267 15.85 12.32 -9.90
CA GLU A 267 17.07 11.62 -9.49
C GLU A 267 16.95 10.11 -9.74
N CYS A 268 15.85 9.48 -9.30
CA CYS A 268 15.63 8.06 -9.50
C CYS A 268 15.47 7.70 -10.99
N ARG A 269 14.84 8.57 -11.78
CA ARG A 269 14.69 8.39 -13.23
C ARG A 269 16.05 8.36 -13.92
N LEU A 270 16.91 9.33 -13.62
CA LEU A 270 18.25 9.43 -14.20
C LEU A 270 19.17 8.28 -13.76
N GLU A 271 19.08 7.85 -12.51
CA GLU A 271 19.88 6.75 -11.98
C GLU A 271 19.32 5.36 -12.32
N GLN A 272 18.10 5.28 -12.85
CA GLN A 272 17.35 4.03 -13.08
C GLN A 272 17.31 3.14 -11.83
N ARG A 273 17.06 3.76 -10.67
CA ARG A 273 17.10 3.09 -9.38
C ARG A 273 15.78 3.21 -8.64
N SER A 274 15.43 2.14 -7.93
CA SER A 274 14.36 2.17 -6.96
C SER A 274 14.79 2.95 -5.72
N TRP A 275 13.85 3.65 -5.10
CA TRP A 275 14.05 4.38 -3.86
C TRP A 275 12.76 4.40 -3.07
N ARG A 276 12.86 4.37 -1.74
CA ARG A 276 11.72 4.41 -0.84
C ARG A 276 12.08 5.22 0.41
N GLY A 277 11.16 6.06 0.86
CA GLY A 277 11.37 6.89 2.06
C GLY A 277 10.37 8.04 2.18
N VAL A 278 10.63 8.94 3.13
CA VAL A 278 9.81 10.13 3.36
C VAL A 278 10.47 11.35 2.72
N VAL A 279 9.75 12.06 1.84
CA VAL A 279 10.18 13.31 1.20
C VAL A 279 9.29 14.46 1.65
N ALA A 280 9.88 15.46 2.32
CA ALA A 280 9.15 16.62 2.81
C ALA A 280 7.87 16.25 3.59
N GLY A 281 7.94 15.21 4.44
CA GLY A 281 6.77 14.72 5.19
C GLY A 281 5.76 13.92 4.37
N THR A 282 6.14 13.40 3.21
CA THR A 282 5.28 12.58 2.35
C THR A 282 5.93 11.22 2.09
N PRO A 283 5.22 10.09 2.32
CA PRO A 283 5.70 8.77 1.94
C PRO A 283 5.82 8.67 0.42
N VAL A 284 6.95 8.20 -0.08
CA VAL A 284 7.20 8.04 -1.52
C VAL A 284 7.91 6.71 -1.75
N ASP A 285 7.37 5.91 -2.67
CA ASP A 285 7.95 4.66 -3.16
C ASP A 285 8.13 4.75 -4.68
N ILE A 286 9.36 4.59 -5.13
CA ILE A 286 9.77 4.67 -6.52
C ILE A 286 10.40 3.33 -6.88
N ILE A 287 9.84 2.67 -7.89
CA ILE A 287 10.25 1.36 -8.33
C ILE A 287 10.73 1.47 -9.76
N ALA A 288 12.03 1.25 -9.99
CA ALA A 288 12.56 1.04 -11.32
C ALA A 288 12.12 -0.35 -11.82
N VAL A 289 11.53 -0.38 -13.01
CA VAL A 289 11.10 -1.61 -13.69
C VAL A 289 12.02 -1.81 -14.90
N PRO A 290 12.90 -2.83 -14.87
CA PRO A 290 13.84 -3.05 -15.96
C PRO A 290 13.15 -3.43 -17.29
N GLY A 291 13.32 -2.56 -18.30
CA GLY A 291 13.71 -2.91 -19.68
C GLY A 291 12.88 -3.90 -20.51
N ALA A 292 11.59 -4.10 -20.27
CA ALA A 292 10.73 -4.93 -21.13
C ALA A 292 9.82 -4.12 -22.08
N THR A 293 9.90 -2.79 -22.05
CA THR A 293 9.01 -1.90 -22.81
C THR A 293 9.77 -1.13 -23.88
N VAL A 294 9.04 -0.75 -24.93
CA VAL A 294 9.56 0.05 -26.03
C VAL A 294 8.80 1.37 -26.10
N LEU A 295 9.52 2.43 -26.44
CA LEU A 295 8.92 3.71 -26.80
C LEU A 295 8.14 3.57 -28.12
N PRO A 296 7.23 4.52 -28.43
CA PRO A 296 6.52 4.54 -29.71
C PRO A 296 7.44 4.53 -30.95
N ASP A 297 8.69 5.01 -30.80
CA ASP A 297 9.72 5.03 -31.83
C ASP A 297 10.54 3.72 -31.93
N GLY A 298 10.22 2.71 -31.12
CA GLY A 298 10.87 1.40 -31.11
C GLY A 298 12.14 1.31 -30.25
N ARG A 299 12.58 2.40 -29.60
CA ARG A 299 13.74 2.36 -28.70
C ARG A 299 13.40 1.67 -27.36
N PRO A 300 14.38 1.01 -26.71
CA PRO A 300 14.21 0.48 -25.36
C PRO A 300 13.82 1.58 -24.36
N ALA A 301 12.90 1.24 -23.47
CA ALA A 301 12.45 2.14 -22.41
C ALA A 301 12.72 1.54 -21.02
N SER A 302 12.97 2.42 -20.06
CA SER A 302 12.91 2.15 -18.63
C SER A 302 11.66 2.78 -18.04
N ASP A 303 10.91 1.97 -17.29
CA ASP A 303 9.72 2.41 -16.58
C ASP A 303 10.06 2.66 -15.11
N LEU A 304 9.54 3.75 -14.56
CA LEU A 304 9.52 4.04 -13.13
C LEU A 304 8.08 4.10 -12.67
N MET A 305 7.72 3.23 -11.74
CA MET A 305 6.45 3.31 -11.04
C MET A 305 6.64 4.13 -9.79
N VAL A 306 5.84 5.17 -9.61
CA VAL A 306 5.91 6.09 -8.48
C VAL A 306 4.60 6.01 -7.71
N MET A 307 4.71 5.84 -6.39
CA MET A 307 3.61 5.94 -5.44
C MET A 307 3.93 7.04 -4.42
N ILE A 308 2.96 7.91 -4.19
CA ILE A 308 3.06 9.03 -3.25
C ILE A 308 1.87 8.95 -2.29
N GLY A 309 2.14 9.09 -0.98
CA GLY A 309 1.14 8.87 0.05
C GLY A 309 0.94 7.39 0.34
N ILE A 310 -0.03 7.10 1.20
CA ILE A 310 -0.43 5.75 1.60
C ILE A 310 -1.95 5.68 1.48
N PRO A 311 -2.53 4.60 0.92
CA PRO A 311 -3.98 4.41 0.90
C PRO A 311 -4.61 4.46 2.30
N LEU A 312 -5.91 4.71 2.34
CA LEU A 312 -6.64 4.64 3.60
C LEU A 312 -6.89 3.21 3.98
N LEU A 313 -6.76 2.94 5.27
CA LEU A 313 -7.21 1.69 5.84
C LEU A 313 -8.72 1.79 6.08
N TYR A 314 -9.49 0.90 5.48
CA TYR A 314 -10.94 0.88 5.62
C TYR A 314 -11.36 -0.17 6.66
N VAL A 315 -11.99 0.27 7.75
CA VAL A 315 -12.75 -0.64 8.64
C VAL A 315 -14.18 -0.69 8.17
N GLU A 316 -14.60 -1.88 7.73
CA GLU A 316 -16.01 -2.26 7.68
C GLU A 316 -16.53 -2.64 9.08
#